data_AF-A0A671SRF0-F1
#
_entry.id   AF-A0A671SRF0-F1
#
_cell.length_a   1.000
_cell.length_b   1.000
_cell.length_c   1.000
_cell.angle_alpha   90.00
_cell.angle_beta   90.00
_cell.angle_gamma   90.00
#
_symmetry.space_group_name_H-M   'P 1'
#
loop_
_entity.id
_entity.type
_entity.pdbx_description
1 polymer ?
#
loop_
_entity_poly.entity_id
_entity_poly.type
_entity_poly.pdbx_seq_one_letter_code
_entity_poly.pdbx_strand_id
1 'polypeptide(L)'
;GAVYVAHLIQVLYVIRKNKSLKMLRMTGNKIGNKGAMQLAAMLQINSTLEEIDISDCDLATQSVVAFAIVLKNNRKICAINAGRPLLFSLQEETTVHMAQMLVVNKTLRELHLGKHDMTDTGVERLREALKLNVSLRYLDLHCNRITRDGAKCLSEVLKQNPSLEILDLSSNRIEDDGAVYLSELMSSFLPSRLSVTSNNIGKEGLKSFNEAMKVNSCLTHIYIWGNKLEKPVCVAFSRLISSGRLLEEHTDVSPYEVDDHVFLAEVSHGLRRHYYWTSRYGEYRDSSNSALALMQSDSLALQIHPDSHS
;
A
#
# COMPACT_ATOMS: atom_id res chain seq x y z
N GLY A 1 -6.55 18.08 22.32
CA GLY A 1 -6.52 16.81 23.08
C GLY A 1 -7.92 16.37 23.50
N ALA A 2 -8.37 16.70 24.71
CA ALA A 2 -9.63 16.22 25.27
C ALA A 2 -10.90 16.70 24.51
N VAL A 3 -10.94 17.97 24.08
CA VAL A 3 -12.05 18.54 23.29
C VAL A 3 -12.21 17.82 21.95
N TYR A 4 -11.09 17.45 21.32
CA TYR A 4 -11.07 16.73 20.04
C TYR A 4 -11.67 15.33 20.16
N VAL A 5 -11.35 14.61 21.25
CA VAL A 5 -11.88 13.26 21.52
C VAL A 5 -13.37 13.30 21.84
N ALA A 6 -13.85 14.32 22.57
CA ALA A 6 -15.27 14.47 22.86
C ALA A 6 -16.11 14.73 21.60
N HIS A 7 -15.64 15.61 20.72
CA HIS A 7 -16.29 15.85 19.42
C HIS A 7 -16.25 14.61 18.52
N LEU A 8 -15.13 13.87 18.53
CA LEU A 8 -15.02 12.61 17.82
C LEU A 8 -16.07 11.60 18.30
N ILE A 9 -16.28 11.44 19.60
CA ILE A 9 -17.30 10.51 20.13
C ILE A 9 -18.70 10.84 19.58
N GLN A 10 -19.07 12.12 19.55
CA GLN A 10 -20.36 12.57 19.01
C GLN A 10 -20.50 12.19 17.52
N VAL A 11 -19.46 12.46 16.72
CA VAL A 11 -19.41 12.11 15.30
C VAL A 11 -19.51 10.60 15.09
N LEU A 12 -18.76 9.81 15.87
CA LEU A 12 -18.80 8.36 15.80
C LEU A 12 -20.15 7.79 16.19
N TYR A 13 -20.85 8.40 17.15
CA TYR A 13 -22.21 8.00 17.51
C TYR A 13 -23.16 8.10 16.32
N VAL A 14 -23.05 9.17 15.52
CA VAL A 14 -23.83 9.36 14.29
C VAL A 14 -23.40 8.37 13.22
N ILE A 15 -22.10 8.24 12.95
CA ILE A 15 -21.55 7.32 11.93
C ILE A 15 -21.96 5.88 12.23
N ARG A 16 -22.00 5.48 13.49
CA ARG A 16 -22.40 4.12 13.91
C ARG A 16 -23.76 3.67 13.36
N LYS A 17 -24.70 4.59 13.21
CA LYS A 17 -26.06 4.34 12.70
C LYS A 17 -26.27 4.86 11.28
N ASN A 18 -25.26 5.52 10.72
CA ASN A 18 -25.31 6.06 9.37
C ASN A 18 -25.40 4.91 8.35
N LYS A 19 -26.28 5.08 7.35
CA LYS A 19 -26.58 4.09 6.31
C LYS A 19 -26.14 4.51 4.91
N SER A 20 -25.42 5.64 4.77
CA SER A 20 -25.03 6.21 3.48
C SER A 20 -23.52 6.38 3.31
N LEU A 21 -22.78 6.59 4.40
CA LEU A 21 -21.36 6.88 4.40
C LEU A 21 -20.57 5.61 4.07
N LYS A 22 -19.74 5.70 3.03
CA LYS A 22 -18.94 4.58 2.52
C LYS A 22 -17.48 4.70 2.88
N MET A 23 -16.95 5.92 2.95
CA MET A 23 -15.54 6.17 3.21
C MET A 23 -15.37 7.17 4.36
N LEU A 24 -14.50 6.84 5.31
CA LEU A 24 -14.13 7.71 6.42
C LEU A 24 -12.62 7.93 6.42
N ARG A 25 -12.18 9.16 6.21
CA ARG A 25 -10.76 9.56 6.27
C ARG A 25 -10.49 10.40 7.50
N MET A 26 -9.53 9.95 8.28
CA MET A 26 -9.07 10.58 9.52
C MET A 26 -7.56 10.83 9.52
N THR A 27 -6.90 10.68 8.38
CA THR A 27 -5.45 10.81 8.23
C THR A 27 -4.90 12.10 8.86
N GLY A 28 -3.83 11.99 9.64
CA GLY A 28 -3.15 13.14 10.27
C GLY A 28 -3.84 13.71 11.51
N ASN A 29 -4.98 13.14 11.94
CA ASN A 29 -5.67 13.58 13.15
C ASN A 29 -5.16 12.84 14.39
N LYS A 30 -4.82 13.57 15.45
CA LYS A 30 -4.35 13.01 16.74
C LYS A 30 -5.47 12.34 17.55
N ILE A 31 -6.11 11.31 17.00
CA ILE A 31 -7.20 10.59 17.66
C ILE A 31 -6.72 9.81 18.88
N GLY A 32 -5.48 9.34 18.84
CA GLY A 32 -4.87 8.54 19.89
C GLY A 32 -5.62 7.24 20.19
N ASN A 33 -5.14 6.50 21.19
CA ASN A 33 -5.69 5.18 21.50
C ASN A 33 -7.17 5.23 21.89
N LYS A 34 -7.58 6.23 22.68
CA LYS A 34 -8.99 6.36 23.12
C LYS A 34 -9.93 6.55 21.95
N GLY A 35 -9.61 7.46 21.01
CA GLY A 35 -10.42 7.70 19.82
C GLY A 35 -10.45 6.47 18.91
N ALA A 36 -9.31 5.81 18.73
CA ALA A 36 -9.20 4.59 17.94
C ALA A 36 -10.01 3.42 18.50
N MET A 37 -10.04 3.24 19.83
CA MET A 37 -10.89 2.22 20.45
C MET A 37 -12.38 2.50 20.23
N GLN A 38 -12.79 3.77 20.26
CA GLN A 38 -14.17 4.16 19.95
C GLN A 38 -14.51 3.93 18.47
N LEU A 39 -13.58 4.21 17.56
CA LEU A 39 -13.70 3.88 16.14
C LEU A 39 -13.86 2.37 15.91
N ALA A 40 -13.01 1.57 16.55
CA ALA A 40 -13.10 0.11 16.47
C ALA A 40 -14.45 -0.39 17.02
N ALA A 41 -14.92 0.15 18.15
CA ALA A 41 -16.24 -0.17 18.70
C ALA A 41 -17.39 0.24 17.76
N MET A 42 -17.27 1.39 17.09
CA MET A 42 -18.23 1.84 16.09
C MET A 42 -18.31 0.87 14.91
N LEU A 43 -17.16 0.39 14.41
CA LEU A 43 -17.08 -0.58 13.30
C LEU A 43 -17.64 -1.97 13.62
N GLN A 44 -17.81 -2.32 14.90
CA GLN A 44 -18.52 -3.55 15.26
C GLN A 44 -20.03 -3.47 14.95
N ILE A 45 -20.58 -2.26 14.89
CA ILE A 45 -22.01 -2.01 14.71
C ILE A 45 -22.30 -1.45 13.32
N ASN A 46 -21.44 -0.57 12.81
CA ASN A 46 -21.62 -0.02 11.47
C ASN A 46 -21.45 -1.12 10.40
N SER A 47 -22.44 -1.22 9.53
CA SER A 47 -22.50 -2.20 8.44
C SER A 47 -22.58 -1.54 7.06
N THR A 48 -22.17 -0.28 6.95
CA THR A 48 -22.24 0.51 5.70
C THR A 48 -20.86 0.96 5.22
N LEU A 49 -19.96 1.29 6.14
CA LEU A 49 -18.63 1.78 5.82
C LEU A 49 -17.83 0.68 5.12
N GLU A 50 -17.22 1.05 4.01
CA GLU A 50 -16.44 0.20 3.12
C GLU A 50 -14.95 0.54 3.19
N GLU A 51 -14.60 1.81 3.41
CA GLU A 51 -13.21 2.26 3.46
C GLU A 51 -12.95 3.10 4.71
N ILE A 52 -11.81 2.85 5.36
CA ILE A 52 -11.36 3.65 6.49
C ILE A 52 -9.87 3.99 6.40
N ASP A 53 -9.55 5.27 6.48
CA ASP A 53 -8.17 5.74 6.58
C ASP A 53 -7.94 6.35 7.97
N ILE A 54 -7.10 5.67 8.74
CA ILE A 54 -6.67 6.04 10.09
C ILE A 54 -5.15 6.13 10.15
N SER A 55 -4.51 6.46 9.03
CA SER A 55 -3.06 6.63 8.99
C SER A 55 -2.63 7.90 9.72
N ASP A 56 -1.42 7.90 10.29
CA ASP A 56 -0.86 9.08 10.97
C ASP A 56 -1.79 9.66 12.06
N CYS A 57 -2.35 8.76 12.87
CA CYS A 57 -3.44 9.05 13.80
C CYS A 57 -3.05 8.92 15.29
N ASP A 58 -1.75 8.89 15.59
CA ASP A 58 -1.19 8.59 16.91
C ASP A 58 -1.68 7.22 17.48
N LEU A 59 -1.82 6.21 16.61
CA LEU A 59 -2.28 4.87 16.97
C LEU A 59 -1.15 4.04 17.59
N ALA A 60 -1.28 3.58 18.83
CA ALA A 60 -0.35 2.59 19.40
C ALA A 60 -0.79 1.16 19.09
N THR A 61 0.04 0.17 19.51
CA THR A 61 -0.19 -1.27 19.32
C THR A 61 -1.62 -1.71 19.62
N GLN A 62 -2.16 -1.33 20.79
CA GLN A 62 -3.51 -1.75 21.22
C GLN A 62 -4.60 -1.31 20.24
N SER A 63 -4.45 -0.14 19.63
CA SER A 63 -5.41 0.39 18.67
C SER A 63 -5.39 -0.36 17.35
N VAL A 64 -4.20 -0.62 16.81
CA VAL A 64 -4.03 -1.42 15.58
C VAL A 64 -4.56 -2.84 15.79
N VAL A 65 -4.27 -3.44 16.95
CA VAL A 65 -4.81 -4.76 17.34
C VAL A 65 -6.33 -4.75 17.46
N ALA A 66 -6.93 -3.70 18.02
CA ALA A 66 -8.38 -3.58 18.10
C ALA A 66 -9.04 -3.54 16.70
N PHE A 67 -8.46 -2.82 15.73
CA PHE A 67 -8.96 -2.86 14.36
C PHE A 67 -8.82 -4.26 13.73
N ALA A 68 -7.68 -4.93 13.91
CA ALA A 68 -7.52 -6.30 13.43
C ALA A 68 -8.56 -7.26 14.02
N ILE A 69 -8.88 -7.14 15.31
CA ILE A 69 -9.92 -7.93 15.98
C ILE A 69 -11.30 -7.66 15.39
N VAL A 70 -11.68 -6.39 15.21
CA VAL A 70 -12.99 -6.01 14.67
C VAL A 70 -13.15 -6.48 13.23
N LEU A 71 -12.09 -6.35 12.43
CA LEU A 71 -12.07 -6.79 11.03
C LEU A 71 -12.14 -8.33 10.89
N LYS A 72 -11.86 -9.12 11.93
CA LYS A 72 -12.15 -10.57 11.87
C LYS A 72 -13.64 -10.85 11.61
N ASN A 73 -14.54 -9.97 12.06
CA ASN A 73 -15.99 -10.13 11.96
C ASN A 73 -16.66 -9.14 11.01
N ASN A 74 -16.09 -7.95 10.82
CA ASN A 74 -16.64 -6.97 9.88
C ASN A 74 -16.51 -7.51 8.44
N ARG A 75 -17.61 -7.49 7.69
CA ARG A 75 -17.73 -7.99 6.30
C ARG A 75 -18.00 -6.88 5.28
N LYS A 76 -17.90 -5.63 5.70
CA LYS A 76 -18.22 -4.45 4.89
C LYS A 76 -16.98 -3.65 4.55
N ILE A 77 -16.06 -3.50 5.51
CA ILE A 77 -14.76 -2.90 5.25
C ILE A 77 -14.01 -3.75 4.22
N CYS A 78 -13.65 -3.09 3.13
CA CYS A 78 -12.92 -3.61 2.00
C CYS A 78 -11.55 -2.93 1.84
N ALA A 79 -11.35 -1.73 2.41
CA ALA A 79 -10.06 -1.05 2.44
C ALA A 79 -9.78 -0.46 3.83
N ILE A 80 -8.57 -0.69 4.34
CA ILE A 80 -8.08 -0.02 5.54
C ILE A 80 -6.66 0.49 5.34
N ASN A 81 -6.47 1.78 5.61
CA ASN A 81 -5.15 2.37 5.76
C ASN A 81 -4.83 2.60 7.23
N ALA A 82 -3.89 1.82 7.77
CA ALA A 82 -3.42 1.90 9.16
C ALA A 82 -1.97 2.38 9.24
N GLY A 83 -1.47 3.08 8.22
CA GLY A 83 -0.07 3.49 8.11
C GLY A 83 0.42 4.45 9.21
N ARG A 84 1.72 4.40 9.50
CA ARG A 84 2.41 5.24 10.51
C ARG A 84 1.79 5.16 11.93
N PRO A 85 1.63 3.97 12.53
CA PRO A 85 1.34 3.85 13.96
C PRO A 85 2.57 4.20 14.83
N LEU A 86 2.33 4.46 16.11
CA LEU A 86 3.34 4.67 17.16
C LEU A 86 3.65 3.33 17.84
N LEU A 87 4.52 2.53 17.22
CA LEU A 87 4.91 1.20 17.72
C LEU A 87 6.28 1.26 18.39
N PHE A 88 6.39 0.61 19.55
CA PHE A 88 7.62 0.57 20.37
C PHE A 88 8.11 -0.86 20.64
N SER A 89 7.48 -1.87 20.03
CA SER A 89 7.78 -3.29 20.27
C SER A 89 8.54 -3.90 19.10
N LEU A 90 9.59 -4.66 19.42
CA LEU A 90 10.34 -5.47 18.46
C LEU A 90 9.62 -6.78 18.08
N GLN A 91 8.53 -7.12 18.76
CA GLN A 91 7.83 -8.40 18.56
C GLN A 91 6.79 -8.37 17.43
N GLU A 92 6.60 -7.21 16.79
CA GLU A 92 5.69 -7.04 15.65
C GLU A 92 4.26 -7.58 15.92
N GLU A 93 3.78 -7.39 17.16
CA GLU A 93 2.47 -7.89 17.63
C GLU A 93 1.32 -7.48 16.71
N THR A 94 1.35 -6.23 16.21
CA THR A 94 0.36 -5.73 15.25
C THR A 94 0.31 -6.57 13.99
N THR A 95 1.47 -6.99 13.47
CA THR A 95 1.58 -7.82 12.27
C THR A 95 1.00 -9.21 12.49
N VAL A 96 1.23 -9.80 13.67
CA VAL A 96 0.61 -11.08 14.05
C VAL A 96 -0.91 -10.99 14.04
N HIS A 97 -1.48 -9.93 14.63
CA HIS A 97 -2.92 -9.73 14.66
C HIS A 97 -3.51 -9.46 13.26
N MET A 98 -2.81 -8.68 12.42
CA MET A 98 -3.19 -8.46 11.02
C MET A 98 -3.16 -9.75 10.21
N ALA A 99 -2.12 -10.57 10.35
CA ALA A 99 -2.02 -11.88 9.71
C ALA A 99 -3.20 -12.79 10.09
N GLN A 100 -3.48 -12.92 11.39
CA GLN A 100 -4.62 -13.70 11.87
C GLN A 100 -5.97 -13.17 11.35
N MET A 101 -6.11 -11.85 11.20
CA MET A 101 -7.30 -11.24 10.62
C MET A 101 -7.44 -11.60 9.14
N LEU A 102 -6.37 -11.52 8.37
CA LEU A 102 -6.36 -11.87 6.94
C LEU A 102 -6.65 -13.35 6.67
N VAL A 103 -6.30 -14.27 7.58
CA VAL A 103 -6.67 -15.69 7.43
C VAL A 103 -8.18 -15.87 7.37
N VAL A 104 -8.94 -15.11 8.16
CA VAL A 104 -10.41 -15.27 8.30
C VAL A 104 -11.22 -14.25 7.50
N ASN A 105 -10.71 -13.03 7.31
CA ASN A 105 -11.40 -11.99 6.57
C ASN A 105 -11.25 -12.22 5.07
N LYS A 106 -12.39 -12.40 4.38
CA LYS A 106 -12.46 -12.62 2.92
C LYS A 106 -13.15 -11.45 2.18
N THR A 107 -13.27 -10.29 2.83
CA THR A 107 -13.89 -9.08 2.26
C THR A 107 -12.88 -7.97 2.03
N LEU A 108 -11.79 -7.93 2.82
CA LEU A 108 -10.74 -6.95 2.70
C LEU A 108 -9.96 -7.16 1.39
N ARG A 109 -9.88 -6.10 0.60
CA ARG A 109 -9.22 -6.01 -0.69
C ARG A 109 -7.97 -5.14 -0.63
N GLU A 110 -7.94 -4.12 0.23
CA GLU A 110 -6.81 -3.20 0.35
C GLU A 110 -6.37 -3.08 1.82
N LEU A 111 -5.07 -3.27 2.06
CA LEU A 111 -4.46 -3.18 3.38
C LEU A 111 -3.15 -2.39 3.30
N HIS A 112 -3.09 -1.27 4.00
CA HIS A 112 -1.87 -0.47 4.12
C HIS A 112 -1.24 -0.62 5.50
N LEU A 113 -0.05 -1.21 5.52
CA LEU A 113 0.83 -1.41 6.68
C LEU A 113 2.16 -0.66 6.52
N GLY A 114 2.14 0.49 5.84
CA GLY A 114 3.33 1.31 5.69
C GLY A 114 3.79 1.92 7.02
N LYS A 115 5.10 2.11 7.19
CA LYS A 115 5.70 2.74 8.39
C LYS A 115 5.36 2.02 9.71
N HIS A 116 5.37 0.69 9.71
CA HIS A 116 5.15 -0.14 10.90
C HIS A 116 6.45 -0.62 11.55
N ASP A 117 7.60 -0.17 11.07
CA ASP A 117 8.93 -0.71 11.42
C ASP A 117 9.05 -2.23 11.18
N MET A 118 8.26 -2.76 10.24
CA MET A 118 8.20 -4.19 9.95
C MET A 118 9.53 -4.69 9.40
N THR A 119 10.03 -5.79 9.93
CA THR A 119 11.24 -6.48 9.47
C THR A 119 10.88 -7.72 8.65
N ASP A 120 11.88 -8.48 8.22
CA ASP A 120 11.67 -9.77 7.54
C ASP A 120 10.91 -10.78 8.43
N THR A 121 11.00 -10.65 9.75
CA THR A 121 10.22 -11.47 10.69
C THR A 121 8.73 -11.20 10.54
N GLY A 122 8.32 -9.95 10.41
CA GLY A 122 6.92 -9.55 10.20
C GLY A 122 6.38 -10.05 8.87
N VAL A 123 7.21 -10.04 7.82
CA VAL A 123 6.87 -10.67 6.54
C VAL A 123 6.63 -12.16 6.70
N GLU A 124 7.50 -12.89 7.42
CA GLU A 124 7.28 -14.31 7.71
C GLU A 124 5.97 -14.55 8.49
N ARG A 125 5.59 -13.63 9.39
CA ARG A 125 4.28 -13.71 10.07
C ARG A 125 3.09 -13.56 9.13
N LEU A 126 3.23 -12.82 8.03
CA LEU A 126 2.18 -12.67 7.03
C LEU A 126 2.06 -13.88 6.09
N ARG A 127 3.07 -14.75 6.04
CA ARG A 127 3.18 -15.84 5.06
C ARG A 127 1.91 -16.70 4.94
N GLU A 128 1.45 -17.30 6.03
CA GLU A 128 0.27 -18.18 5.98
C GLU A 128 -1.00 -17.39 5.59
N ALA A 129 -1.12 -16.16 6.07
CA ALA A 129 -2.24 -15.30 5.76
C ALA A 129 -2.28 -14.94 4.27
N LEU A 130 -1.15 -14.58 3.68
CA LEU A 130 -1.06 -14.29 2.25
C LEU A 130 -1.33 -15.55 1.43
N LYS A 131 -0.81 -16.71 1.80
CA LYS A 131 -1.10 -17.96 1.09
C LYS A 131 -2.60 -18.30 1.06
N LEU A 132 -3.31 -18.11 2.17
CA LEU A 132 -4.72 -18.51 2.33
C LEU A 132 -5.74 -17.42 1.98
N ASN A 133 -5.32 -16.16 1.87
CA ASN A 133 -6.24 -15.07 1.56
C ASN A 133 -6.52 -15.03 0.04
N VAL A 134 -7.80 -14.94 -0.31
CA VAL A 134 -8.30 -14.93 -1.69
C VAL A 134 -8.96 -13.61 -2.08
N SER A 135 -9.08 -12.66 -1.14
CA SER A 135 -9.76 -11.38 -1.31
C SER A 135 -8.81 -10.21 -1.45
N LEU A 136 -7.66 -10.24 -0.76
CA LEU A 136 -6.68 -9.16 -0.74
C LEU A 136 -6.08 -8.96 -2.13
N ARG A 137 -6.22 -7.75 -2.65
CA ARG A 137 -5.76 -7.31 -3.97
C ARG A 137 -4.61 -6.33 -3.88
N TYR A 138 -4.58 -5.48 -2.87
CA TYR A 138 -3.51 -4.52 -2.62
C TYR A 138 -2.96 -4.68 -1.21
N LEU A 139 -1.66 -4.98 -1.13
CA LEU A 139 -0.86 -4.90 0.08
C LEU A 139 0.21 -3.81 -0.05
N ASP A 140 0.16 -2.84 0.86
CA ASP A 140 1.17 -1.79 0.99
C ASP A 140 2.05 -2.02 2.23
N LEU A 141 3.34 -2.29 2.00
CA LEU A 141 4.38 -2.51 3.00
C LEU A 141 5.49 -1.45 2.93
N HIS A 142 5.16 -0.25 2.44
CA HIS A 142 6.19 0.77 2.24
C HIS A 142 6.84 1.28 3.52
N CYS A 143 8.06 1.82 3.39
CA CYS A 143 8.78 2.47 4.48
C CYS A 143 8.82 1.61 5.75
N ASN A 144 9.10 0.33 5.55
CA ASN A 144 9.40 -0.64 6.59
C ASN A 144 10.91 -0.94 6.55
N ARG A 145 11.34 -2.01 7.23
CA ARG A 145 12.73 -2.47 7.31
C ARG A 145 12.89 -3.84 6.64
N ILE A 146 12.12 -4.08 5.57
CA ILE A 146 12.16 -5.32 4.81
C ILE A 146 13.45 -5.35 3.98
N THR A 147 14.16 -6.46 4.02
CA THR A 147 15.43 -6.66 3.30
C THR A 147 15.26 -7.66 2.15
N ARG A 148 16.37 -8.07 1.54
CA ARG A 148 16.41 -9.16 0.55
C ARG A 148 15.74 -10.45 1.05
N ASP A 149 15.84 -10.76 2.35
CA ASP A 149 15.30 -12.01 2.90
C ASP A 149 13.77 -11.96 3.02
N GLY A 150 13.21 -10.83 3.42
CA GLY A 150 11.76 -10.62 3.37
C GLY A 150 11.23 -10.58 1.94
N ALA A 151 11.99 -10.00 0.99
CA ALA A 151 11.66 -10.05 -0.43
C ALA A 151 11.61 -11.49 -0.96
N LYS A 152 12.56 -12.34 -0.54
CA LYS A 152 12.57 -13.76 -0.84
C LYS A 152 11.32 -14.46 -0.30
N CYS A 153 11.00 -14.26 0.98
CA CYS A 153 9.80 -14.83 1.60
C CYS A 153 8.52 -14.41 0.85
N LEU A 154 8.38 -13.12 0.52
CA LEU A 154 7.28 -12.61 -0.30
C LEU A 154 7.22 -13.29 -1.67
N SER A 155 8.36 -13.45 -2.35
CA SER A 155 8.39 -14.12 -3.65
C SER A 155 7.93 -15.57 -3.59
N GLU A 156 8.29 -16.31 -2.52
CA GLU A 156 7.92 -17.71 -2.36
C GLU A 156 6.44 -17.91 -2.01
N VAL A 157 5.90 -17.02 -1.16
CA VAL A 157 4.48 -17.10 -0.76
C VAL A 157 3.55 -16.62 -1.86
N LEU A 158 3.93 -15.57 -2.60
CA LEU A 158 3.08 -15.00 -3.63
C LEU A 158 2.95 -15.88 -4.87
N LYS A 159 3.89 -16.80 -5.13
CA LYS A 159 3.73 -17.87 -6.13
C LYS A 159 2.50 -18.76 -5.87
N GLN A 160 2.02 -18.80 -4.63
CA GLN A 160 0.82 -19.57 -4.22
C GLN A 160 -0.39 -18.68 -3.94
N ASN A 161 -0.23 -17.36 -3.92
CA ASN A 161 -1.32 -16.45 -3.65
C ASN A 161 -2.20 -16.28 -4.91
N PRO A 162 -3.53 -16.47 -4.81
CA PRO A 162 -4.40 -16.46 -5.99
C PRO A 162 -4.96 -15.09 -6.36
N SER A 163 -4.65 -14.02 -5.62
CA SER A 163 -5.42 -12.78 -5.65
C SER A 163 -4.64 -11.48 -5.62
N LEU A 164 -3.42 -11.44 -5.13
CA LEU A 164 -2.71 -10.19 -4.89
C LEU A 164 -2.27 -9.58 -6.21
N GLU A 165 -2.80 -8.40 -6.53
CA GLU A 165 -2.58 -7.72 -7.80
C GLU A 165 -1.54 -6.61 -7.65
N ILE A 166 -1.50 -5.95 -6.49
CA ILE A 166 -0.69 -4.77 -6.21
C ILE A 166 0.15 -5.01 -4.95
N LEU A 167 1.46 -4.82 -5.08
CA LEU A 167 2.42 -4.86 -3.98
C LEU A 167 3.27 -3.59 -3.97
N ASP A 168 3.19 -2.82 -2.87
CA ASP A 168 4.06 -1.66 -2.63
C ASP A 168 5.15 -2.01 -1.60
N LEU A 169 6.40 -2.09 -2.05
CA LEU A 169 7.60 -2.29 -1.25
C LEU A 169 8.50 -1.05 -1.21
N SER A 170 7.99 0.11 -1.59
CA SER A 170 8.76 1.37 -1.65
C SER A 170 9.47 1.67 -0.33
N SER A 171 10.65 2.26 -0.39
CA SER A 171 11.40 2.74 0.78
C SER A 171 11.74 1.62 1.79
N ASN A 172 12.10 0.43 1.31
CA ASN A 172 12.68 -0.65 2.12
C ASN A 172 14.17 -0.82 1.75
N ARG A 173 14.76 -2.00 2.01
CA ARG A 173 16.16 -2.31 1.68
C ARG A 173 16.27 -3.63 0.91
N ILE A 174 15.52 -3.74 -0.18
CA ILE A 174 15.39 -4.97 -0.98
C ILE A 174 16.71 -5.36 -1.65
N GLU A 175 17.52 -4.38 -2.08
CA GLU A 175 18.82 -4.59 -2.76
C GLU A 175 18.71 -5.48 -4.04
N ASP A 176 19.84 -5.81 -4.66
CA ASP A 176 19.85 -6.58 -5.91
C ASP A 176 19.30 -8.00 -5.74
N ASP A 177 19.71 -8.73 -4.69
CA ASP A 177 19.26 -10.11 -4.46
C ASP A 177 17.73 -10.18 -4.27
N GLY A 178 17.15 -9.24 -3.50
CA GLY A 178 15.71 -9.18 -3.29
C GLY A 178 14.96 -8.87 -4.59
N ALA A 179 15.50 -7.99 -5.44
CA ALA A 179 14.94 -7.70 -6.75
C ALA A 179 14.97 -8.91 -7.68
N VAL A 180 16.02 -9.74 -7.63
CA VAL A 180 16.08 -11.00 -8.38
C VAL A 180 14.98 -11.96 -7.93
N TYR A 181 14.80 -12.17 -6.62
CA TYR A 181 13.70 -13.02 -6.12
C TYR A 181 12.32 -12.53 -6.56
N LEU A 182 12.08 -11.22 -6.50
CA LEU A 182 10.83 -10.62 -6.97
C LEU A 182 10.66 -10.74 -8.49
N SER A 183 11.74 -10.66 -9.27
CA SER A 183 11.70 -10.85 -10.73
C SER A 183 11.38 -12.29 -11.11
N GLU A 184 11.83 -13.28 -10.33
CA GLU A 184 11.46 -14.68 -10.53
C GLU A 184 9.98 -14.95 -10.22
N LEU A 185 9.40 -14.26 -9.24
CA LEU A 185 7.95 -14.29 -8.99
C LEU A 185 7.18 -13.84 -10.23
N MET A 186 7.71 -12.86 -10.97
CA MET A 186 7.09 -12.34 -12.19
C MET A 186 7.13 -13.31 -13.37
N SER A 187 7.67 -14.52 -13.23
CA SER A 187 7.39 -15.63 -14.16
C SER A 187 6.00 -16.25 -13.94
N SER A 188 5.40 -16.04 -12.77
CA SER A 188 4.05 -16.44 -12.39
C SER A 188 3.03 -15.29 -12.56
N PHE A 189 1.74 -15.62 -12.61
CA PHE A 189 0.65 -14.72 -13.07
C PHE A 189 0.41 -13.45 -12.21
N LEU A 190 1.02 -13.31 -11.02
CA LEU A 190 0.75 -12.21 -10.07
C LEU A 190 2.00 -11.87 -9.23
N PRO A 191 2.17 -10.62 -8.74
CA PRO A 191 1.32 -9.43 -8.90
C PRO A 191 1.48 -8.74 -10.28
N SER A 192 0.48 -7.97 -10.70
CA SER A 192 0.50 -7.22 -11.97
C SER A 192 1.07 -5.81 -11.83
N ARG A 193 1.13 -5.27 -10.60
CA ARG A 193 1.69 -3.95 -10.29
C ARG A 193 2.63 -4.04 -9.09
N LEU A 194 3.86 -3.55 -9.26
CA LEU A 194 4.92 -3.60 -8.25
C LEU A 194 5.59 -2.25 -8.10
N SER A 195 5.67 -1.74 -6.86
CA SER A 195 6.54 -0.60 -6.55
C SER A 195 7.72 -1.04 -5.71
N VAL A 196 8.92 -0.73 -6.19
CA VAL A 196 10.20 -0.96 -5.51
C VAL A 196 11.02 0.33 -5.44
N THR A 197 10.36 1.49 -5.43
CA THR A 197 11.05 2.78 -5.34
C THR A 197 11.93 2.89 -4.09
N SER A 198 13.08 3.55 -4.20
CA SER A 198 13.98 3.83 -3.07
C SER A 198 14.35 2.58 -2.24
N ASN A 199 14.85 1.53 -2.88
CA ASN A 199 15.15 0.24 -2.24
C ASN A 199 16.63 -0.16 -2.26
N ASN A 200 17.52 0.78 -2.62
CA ASN A 200 18.96 0.53 -2.83
C ASN A 200 19.23 -0.60 -3.85
N ILE A 201 18.36 -0.74 -4.85
CA ILE A 201 18.54 -1.72 -5.92
C ILE A 201 19.58 -1.18 -6.89
N GLY A 202 20.52 -2.04 -7.25
CA GLY A 202 21.60 -1.79 -8.20
C GLY A 202 21.22 -2.12 -9.63
N LYS A 203 22.25 -2.10 -10.48
CA LYS A 203 22.13 -2.42 -11.91
C LYS A 203 21.64 -3.85 -12.14
N GLU A 204 22.10 -4.83 -11.37
CA GLU A 204 21.77 -6.24 -11.61
C GLU A 204 20.30 -6.54 -11.25
N GLY A 205 19.81 -6.04 -10.13
CA GLY A 205 18.41 -6.20 -9.72
C GLY A 205 17.43 -5.51 -10.68
N LEU A 206 17.73 -4.28 -11.10
CA LEU A 206 16.89 -3.56 -12.07
C LEU A 206 16.89 -4.19 -13.46
N LYS A 207 18.02 -4.77 -13.88
CA LYS A 207 18.07 -5.58 -15.12
C LYS A 207 17.23 -6.85 -14.99
N SER A 208 17.22 -7.49 -13.83
CA SER A 208 16.38 -8.67 -13.59
C SER A 208 14.89 -8.36 -13.81
N PHE A 209 14.40 -7.23 -13.30
CA PHE A 209 13.03 -6.77 -13.57
C PHE A 209 12.80 -6.52 -15.06
N ASN A 210 13.75 -5.88 -15.74
CA ASN A 210 13.65 -5.61 -17.17
C ASN A 210 13.51 -6.90 -17.99
N GLU A 211 14.34 -7.90 -17.73
CA GLU A 211 14.28 -9.19 -18.42
C GLU A 211 13.00 -9.96 -18.08
N ALA A 212 12.57 -9.95 -16.82
CA ALA A 212 11.31 -10.56 -16.42
C ALA A 212 10.11 -9.95 -17.18
N MET A 213 10.09 -8.62 -17.35
CA MET A 213 9.06 -7.94 -18.13
C MET A 213 9.06 -8.27 -19.61
N LYS A 214 10.20 -8.59 -20.22
CA LYS A 214 10.22 -9.03 -21.64
C LYS A 214 9.53 -10.37 -21.84
N VAL A 215 9.62 -11.27 -20.85
CA VAL A 215 9.12 -12.64 -20.95
C VAL A 215 7.67 -12.75 -20.46
N ASN A 216 7.33 -12.05 -19.39
CA ASN A 216 6.01 -12.08 -18.77
C ASN A 216 5.19 -10.88 -19.20
N SER A 217 3.89 -11.03 -19.51
CA SER A 217 2.97 -9.94 -19.85
C SER A 217 2.02 -9.52 -18.71
N CYS A 218 2.01 -10.25 -17.59
CA CYS A 218 1.17 -9.99 -16.42
C CYS A 218 1.63 -8.75 -15.65
N LEU A 219 2.95 -8.54 -15.46
CA LEU A 219 3.42 -7.30 -14.87
C LEU A 219 3.28 -6.17 -15.87
N THR A 220 2.33 -5.28 -15.59
CA THR A 220 2.00 -4.15 -16.45
C THR A 220 2.52 -2.84 -15.88
N HIS A 221 2.71 -2.74 -14.56
CA HIS A 221 3.19 -1.54 -13.88
C HIS A 221 4.41 -1.82 -13.01
N ILE A 222 5.43 -0.97 -13.12
CA ILE A 222 6.62 -1.03 -12.27
C ILE A 222 7.12 0.37 -11.92
N TYR A 223 7.41 0.59 -10.63
CA TYR A 223 7.92 1.86 -10.13
C TYR A 223 9.30 1.63 -9.50
N ILE A 224 10.32 2.32 -10.03
CA ILE A 224 11.73 2.04 -9.75
C ILE A 224 12.53 3.27 -9.34
N TRP A 225 11.93 4.45 -9.27
CA TRP A 225 12.65 5.68 -8.93
C TRP A 225 13.33 5.60 -7.56
N GLY A 226 14.43 6.35 -7.38
CA GLY A 226 15.22 6.34 -6.15
C GLY A 226 16.11 5.11 -5.96
N ASN A 227 16.26 4.26 -6.99
CA ASN A 227 17.28 3.21 -7.06
C ASN A 227 18.50 3.66 -7.89
N LYS A 228 19.48 2.78 -8.09
CA LYS A 228 20.70 3.10 -8.86
C LYS A 228 20.43 2.96 -10.36
N LEU A 229 19.87 4.02 -10.95
CA LEU A 229 19.56 4.12 -12.39
C LEU A 229 20.81 4.40 -13.22
N GLU A 230 21.72 3.43 -13.28
CA GLU A 230 22.94 3.51 -14.11
C GLU A 230 22.62 3.43 -15.61
N LYS A 231 23.53 3.91 -16.47
CA LYS A 231 23.36 3.95 -17.95
C LYS A 231 22.76 2.66 -18.56
N PRO A 232 23.21 1.44 -18.21
CA PRO A 232 22.62 0.22 -18.77
C PRO A 232 21.14 0.03 -18.39
N VAL A 233 20.73 0.46 -17.20
CA VAL A 233 19.33 0.41 -16.74
C VAL A 233 18.50 1.44 -17.50
N CYS A 234 18.99 2.68 -17.62
CA CYS A 234 18.29 3.74 -18.36
C CYS A 234 17.99 3.32 -19.80
N VAL A 235 18.98 2.77 -20.50
CA VAL A 235 18.80 2.24 -21.86
C VAL A 235 17.81 1.07 -21.89
N ALA A 236 17.86 0.17 -20.91
CA ALA A 236 16.98 -0.99 -20.87
C ALA A 236 15.51 -0.59 -20.64
N PHE A 237 15.23 0.31 -19.70
CA PHE A 237 13.87 0.80 -19.43
C PHE A 237 13.36 1.72 -20.54
N SER A 238 14.22 2.55 -21.13
CA SER A 238 13.88 3.31 -22.34
C SER A 238 13.39 2.40 -23.47
N ARG A 239 14.07 1.27 -23.72
CA ARG A 239 13.63 0.28 -24.72
C ARG A 239 12.31 -0.39 -24.35
N LEU A 240 12.07 -0.71 -23.07
CA LEU A 240 10.77 -1.24 -22.65
C LEU A 240 9.64 -0.25 -22.93
N ILE A 241 9.89 1.04 -22.70
CA ILE A 241 8.92 2.10 -22.94
C ILE A 241 8.69 2.32 -24.43
N SER A 242 9.75 2.52 -25.21
CA SER A 242 9.65 2.76 -26.65
C SER A 242 9.08 1.56 -27.44
N SER A 243 9.22 0.33 -26.92
CA SER A 243 8.58 -0.85 -27.53
C SER A 243 7.09 -1.00 -27.19
N GLY A 244 6.55 -0.16 -26.31
CA GLY A 244 5.18 -0.26 -25.81
C GLY A 244 4.97 -1.40 -24.81
N ARG A 245 6.04 -2.12 -24.41
CA ARG A 245 5.93 -3.17 -23.41
C ARG A 245 5.61 -2.59 -22.03
N LEU A 246 6.21 -1.45 -21.69
CA LEU A 246 5.88 -0.67 -20.50
C LEU A 246 5.28 0.66 -20.96
N LEU A 247 4.02 0.94 -20.62
CA LEU A 247 3.42 2.24 -20.97
C LEU A 247 4.00 3.35 -20.09
N GLU A 248 4.07 4.58 -20.61
CA GLU A 248 4.63 5.73 -19.89
C GLU A 248 3.87 6.02 -18.59
N GLU A 249 2.55 5.81 -18.58
CA GLU A 249 1.67 5.95 -17.41
C GLU A 249 1.79 4.81 -16.38
N HIS A 250 2.48 3.72 -16.72
CA HIS A 250 2.62 2.53 -15.87
C HIS A 250 3.95 2.48 -15.10
N THR A 251 4.70 3.59 -15.09
CA THR A 251 5.97 3.71 -14.38
C THR A 251 6.20 5.13 -13.89
N ASP A 252 7.07 5.30 -12.90
CA ASP A 252 7.51 6.59 -12.33
C ASP A 252 8.72 7.19 -13.04
N VAL A 253 9.14 6.62 -14.18
CA VAL A 253 10.31 7.10 -14.93
C VAL A 253 9.99 7.44 -16.38
N SER A 254 10.52 8.57 -16.85
CA SER A 254 10.47 8.97 -18.25
C SER A 254 11.89 9.07 -18.84
N PRO A 255 12.18 8.40 -19.97
CA PRO A 255 13.47 8.53 -20.64
C PRO A 255 13.70 9.91 -21.23
N TYR A 256 14.93 10.42 -21.10
CA TYR A 256 15.41 11.60 -21.81
C TYR A 256 16.86 11.42 -22.24
N GLU A 257 17.30 12.20 -23.22
CA GLU A 257 18.63 12.08 -23.82
C GLU A 257 19.43 13.38 -23.66
N VAL A 258 20.69 13.26 -23.27
CA VAL A 258 21.68 14.35 -23.19
C VAL A 258 23.01 13.84 -23.73
N ASP A 259 23.59 14.52 -24.70
CA ASP A 259 24.89 14.16 -25.30
C ASP A 259 25.00 12.68 -25.73
N ASP A 260 23.98 12.15 -26.43
CA ASP A 260 23.87 10.74 -26.83
C ASP A 260 23.82 9.73 -25.65
N HIS A 261 23.47 10.19 -24.45
CA HIS A 261 23.28 9.38 -23.26
C HIS A 261 21.82 9.39 -22.80
N VAL A 262 21.25 8.20 -22.64
CA VAL A 262 19.89 8.01 -22.11
C VAL A 262 19.92 8.04 -20.58
N PHE A 263 19.04 8.85 -20.01
CA PHE A 263 18.75 8.98 -18.60
C PHE A 263 17.27 8.73 -18.33
N LEU A 264 16.90 8.60 -17.06
CA LEU A 264 15.52 8.48 -16.61
C LEU A 264 15.24 9.64 -15.64
N ALA A 265 14.14 10.36 -15.85
CA ALA A 265 13.63 11.40 -14.95
C ALA A 265 12.42 10.90 -14.17
N GLU A 266 12.24 11.37 -12.94
CA GLU A 266 11.04 11.09 -12.16
C GLU A 266 9.82 11.75 -12.80
N VAL A 267 8.73 11.01 -12.89
CA VAL A 267 7.41 11.56 -13.20
C VAL A 267 6.45 11.26 -12.06
N SER A 268 5.40 12.07 -11.91
CA SER A 268 4.44 11.98 -10.80
C SER A 268 3.45 10.81 -10.94
N HIS A 269 3.91 9.65 -11.38
CA HIS A 269 3.14 8.41 -11.36
C HIS A 269 3.52 7.60 -10.12
N GLY A 270 2.55 6.94 -9.50
CA GLY A 270 2.82 6.09 -8.34
C GLY A 270 1.65 5.20 -8.00
N LEU A 271 1.92 4.12 -7.25
CA LEU A 271 0.85 3.24 -6.74
C LEU A 271 -0.04 3.91 -5.70
N ARG A 272 0.51 4.88 -4.96
CA ARG A 272 -0.22 5.50 -3.86
C ARG A 272 -1.13 6.62 -4.33
N ARG A 273 -2.31 6.67 -3.74
CA ARG A 273 -3.12 7.88 -3.75
C ARG A 273 -2.37 8.98 -3.00
N HIS A 274 -2.10 10.11 -3.65
CA HIS A 274 -1.56 11.28 -2.96
C HIS A 274 -2.65 11.86 -2.03
N TYR A 275 -2.70 11.40 -0.77
CA TYR A 275 -3.71 11.85 0.21
C TYR A 275 -3.55 13.32 0.65
N TYR A 276 -2.39 13.93 0.39
CA TYR A 276 -2.09 15.32 0.76
C TYR A 276 -2.03 16.29 -0.43
N TRP A 277 -2.21 15.80 -1.66
CA TRP A 277 -2.13 16.64 -2.86
C TRP A 277 -3.28 16.33 -3.81
N THR A 278 -4.39 17.03 -3.62
CA THR A 278 -5.35 17.29 -4.69
C THR A 278 -5.40 18.79 -4.89
N SER A 279 -4.91 19.27 -6.05
CA SER A 279 -5.28 20.60 -6.52
C SER A 279 -6.80 20.67 -6.58
N ARG A 280 -7.41 21.66 -5.90
CA ARG A 280 -8.87 21.89 -5.92
C ARG A 280 -9.37 22.50 -7.24
N TYR A 281 -8.51 22.64 -8.24
CA TYR A 281 -8.90 23.17 -9.55
C TYR A 281 -8.19 22.41 -10.67
N GLY A 282 -8.99 21.77 -11.53
CA GLY A 282 -8.58 21.02 -12.71
C GLY A 282 -9.50 19.83 -12.94
N GLU A 283 -9.99 19.65 -14.17
CA GLU A 283 -10.78 18.47 -14.55
C GLU A 283 -10.05 17.18 -14.18
N TYR A 284 -10.80 16.23 -13.61
CA TYR A 284 -10.32 14.91 -13.22
C TYR A 284 -9.85 14.17 -14.48
N ARG A 285 -8.56 14.27 -14.81
CA ARG A 285 -7.94 13.39 -15.79
C ARG A 285 -7.43 12.16 -15.07
N ASP A 286 -7.97 11.01 -15.49
CA ASP A 286 -7.69 9.65 -15.01
C ASP A 286 -6.22 9.20 -15.16
N SER A 287 -5.32 10.10 -15.58
CA SER A 287 -3.99 9.79 -16.11
C SER A 287 -2.82 9.99 -15.14
N SER A 288 -3.04 10.55 -13.94
CA SER A 288 -1.94 10.87 -13.00
C SER A 288 -1.93 10.04 -11.71
N ASN A 289 -2.85 9.09 -11.57
CA ASN A 289 -2.91 8.18 -10.43
C ASN A 289 -3.33 6.80 -10.92
N SER A 290 -2.37 5.92 -11.18
CA SER A 290 -2.57 4.49 -11.46
C SER A 290 -3.07 3.69 -10.23
N ALA A 291 -3.45 4.40 -9.15
CA ALA A 291 -4.40 3.93 -8.15
C ALA A 291 -5.82 3.79 -8.74
N LEU A 292 -5.92 3.06 -9.85
CA LEU A 292 -7.17 2.76 -10.52
C LEU A 292 -7.95 1.76 -9.66
N ALA A 293 -9.05 2.29 -9.12
CA ALA A 293 -10.30 1.65 -8.74
C ALA A 293 -10.31 0.10 -8.66
N LEU A 294 -9.97 -0.46 -7.49
CA LEU A 294 -10.64 -1.69 -7.07
C LEU A 294 -12.12 -1.44 -6.75
N MET A 295 -12.53 -0.16 -6.64
CA MET A 295 -13.91 0.30 -6.45
C MET A 295 -14.22 1.53 -7.31
N GLN A 296 -15.35 1.50 -8.02
CA GLN A 296 -15.92 2.63 -8.76
C GLN A 296 -16.30 3.76 -7.78
N SER A 297 -15.77 4.96 -8.00
CA SER A 297 -15.89 6.10 -7.08
C SER A 297 -17.08 7.00 -7.40
N ASP A 298 -18.28 6.56 -7.04
CA ASP A 298 -19.45 7.44 -6.81
C ASP A 298 -19.85 7.43 -5.32
N SER A 299 -18.87 7.26 -4.42
CA SER A 299 -19.11 7.00 -3.00
C SER A 299 -19.02 8.26 -2.15
N LEU A 300 -20.00 8.44 -1.25
CA LEU A 300 -19.99 9.47 -0.21
C LEU A 300 -18.79 9.27 0.72
N ALA A 301 -17.84 10.20 0.67
CA ALA A 301 -16.65 10.24 1.51
C ALA A 301 -16.73 11.37 2.54
N LEU A 302 -16.36 11.08 3.79
CA LEU A 302 -16.18 12.07 4.85
C LEU A 302 -14.70 12.18 5.20
N GLN A 303 -14.15 13.38 5.09
CA GLN A 303 -12.81 13.70 5.57
C GLN A 303 -12.90 14.59 6.81
N ILE A 304 -12.30 14.14 7.91
CA ILE A 304 -12.17 14.92 9.13
C ILE A 304 -10.81 15.62 9.07
N HIS A 305 -10.79 16.95 9.05
CA HIS A 305 -9.56 17.73 8.99
C HIS A 305 -9.04 18.07 10.39
N PRO A 306 -7.71 18.06 10.61
CA PRO A 306 -7.11 18.40 11.90
C PRO A 306 -7.41 19.84 12.37
N ASP A 307 -7.73 20.74 11.43
CA ASP A 307 -7.96 22.17 11.68
C ASP A 307 -9.44 22.58 11.67
N SER A 308 -10.41 21.67 11.85
CA SER A 308 -11.82 22.06 11.99
C SER A 308 -12.09 22.68 13.36
N HIS A 309 -11.48 23.85 13.59
CA HIS A 309 -11.80 24.79 14.66
C HIS A 309 -12.68 25.90 14.07
N SER A 310 -13.92 25.56 13.74
CA SER A 310 -15.02 26.51 13.55
C SER A 310 -16.35 25.80 13.71
#